data_AF-A0A7C7IAR2-F1
#
_entry.id   AF-A0A7C7IAR2-F1
#
_cell.length_a   1.000
_cell.length_b   1.000
_cell.length_c   1.000
_cell.angle_alpha   90.00
_cell.angle_beta   90.00
_cell.angle_gamma   90.00
#
_symmetry.space_group_name_H-M   'P 1'
#
loop_
_entity.id
_entity.type
_entity.pdbx_description
1 polymer ?
#
loop_
_entity_poly.entity_id
_entity_poly.type
_entity_poly.pdbx_seq_one_letter_code
_entity_poly.pdbx_strand_id
1 'polypeptide(L)' 'MDLGLKGKHALVTGGSKGIGKAIAKELAREGVDVVIVSRTMSD' A
#
# COMPACT_ATOMS: atom_id res chain seq x y z
N MET A 1 10.62 -3.33 -13.79
CA MET A 1 11.20 -1.99 -14.04
C MET A 1 11.65 -1.47 -12.70
N ASP A 2 12.77 -0.77 -12.60
CA ASP A 2 13.17 -0.16 -11.33
C ASP A 2 12.46 1.19 -11.15
N LEU A 3 11.58 1.29 -10.15
CA LEU A 3 10.82 2.50 -9.84
C LEU A 3 11.54 3.39 -8.82
N GLY A 4 12.67 2.95 -8.24
CA GLY A 4 13.39 3.71 -7.21
C GLY A 4 12.59 3.90 -5.91
N LEU A 5 11.62 3.02 -5.62
CA LEU A 5 10.73 3.13 -4.46
C LEU A 5 11.21 2.35 -3.24
N LYS A 6 12.17 1.44 -3.41
CA LYS A 6 12.68 0.58 -2.34
C LYS A 6 13.15 1.38 -1.12
N GLY A 7 12.70 0.99 0.06
CA GLY A 7 13.03 1.63 1.34
C GLY A 7 12.30 2.94 1.62
N LYS A 8 11.39 3.38 0.75
CA LYS A 8 10.49 4.50 1.05
C LYS A 8 9.32 4.04 1.92
N HIS A 9 8.63 5.01 2.53
CA HIS A 9 7.39 4.77 3.26
C HIS A 9 6.18 5.31 2.46
N ALA A 10 5.05 4.61 2.51
CA ALA A 10 3.80 5.05 1.88
C ALA A 10 2.58 4.88 2.79
N LEU A 11 1.70 5.88 2.80
CA LEU A 11 0.37 5.81 3.41
C LEU A 11 -0.69 5.64 2.34
N VAL A 12 -1.40 4.52 2.36
CA VAL A 12 -2.51 4.25 1.44
C VAL A 12 -3.85 4.31 2.19
N THR A 13 -4.62 5.36 1.93
CA THR A 13 -6.00 5.48 2.43
C THR A 13 -6.94 4.58 1.63
N GLY A 14 -7.99 4.06 2.28
CA GLY A 14 -8.87 3.08 1.65
C GLY A 14 -8.17 1.76 1.27
N GLY A 15 -7.06 1.44 1.94
CA GLY A 15 -6.19 0.32 1.56
C GLY A 15 -6.72 -1.08 1.90
N SER A 16 -7.89 -1.19 2.52
CA SER A 16 -8.45 -2.46 2.99
C SER A 16 -9.03 -3.33 1.86
N LYS A 17 -9.57 -2.71 0.80
CA LYS A 17 -10.29 -3.38 -0.30
C LYS A 17 -9.99 -2.75 -1.66
N GLY A 18 -10.43 -3.44 -2.72
CA GLY A 18 -10.44 -2.93 -4.09
C GLY A 18 -9.08 -2.38 -4.57
N ILE A 19 -9.13 -1.20 -5.20
CA ILE A 19 -7.97 -0.53 -5.78
C ILE A 19 -6.94 -0.17 -4.71
N GLY A 20 -7.36 0.36 -3.55
CA GLY A 20 -6.44 0.73 -2.47
C GLY A 20 -5.61 -0.47 -1.99
N LYS A 21 -6.24 -1.64 -1.85
CA LYS A 21 -5.54 -2.90 -1.51
C LYS A 21 -4.58 -3.34 -2.60
N ALA A 22 -4.96 -3.19 -3.87
CA ALA A 22 -4.08 -3.53 -5.00
C ALA A 22 -2.85 -2.62 -5.03
N ILE A 23 -3.03 -1.31 -4.84
CA ILE A 23 -1.94 -0.33 -4.77
C ILE A 23 -0.99 -0.65 -3.61
N ALA A 24 -1.53 -0.87 -2.40
CA ALA A 24 -0.72 -1.19 -1.22
C ALA A 24 0.13 -2.45 -1.43
N LYS A 25 -0.44 -3.49 -2.07
CA LYS A 25 0.29 -4.71 -2.42
C LYS A 25 1.41 -4.45 -3.42
N GLU A 26 1.17 -3.65 -4.44
CA GLU A 26 2.19 -3.37 -5.46
C GLU A 26 3.33 -2.53 -4.90
N LEU A 27 3.03 -1.51 -4.08
CA LEU A 27 4.05 -0.74 -3.37
C LEU A 27 4.91 -1.63 -2.46
N ALA A 28 4.29 -2.55 -1.72
CA ALA A 28 5.02 -3.49 -0.87
C ALA A 28 5.94 -4.41 -1.69
N ARG A 29 5.51 -4.86 -2.88
CA ARG A 29 6.35 -5.66 -3.80
C ARG A 29 7.57 -4.89 -4.31
N GLU A 30 7.42 -3.57 -4.49
CA GLU A 30 8.52 -2.66 -4.84
C GLU A 30 9.46 -2.35 -3.65
N GLY A 31 9.22 -2.96 -2.48
CA GLY A 31 10.07 -2.82 -1.29
C GLY A 31 9.80 -1.54 -0.49
N VAL A 32 8.60 -0.98 -0.62
CA VAL A 32 8.11 0.14 0.19
C VAL A 32 7.58 -0.40 1.52
N ASP A 33 7.81 0.32 2.62
CA ASP A 33 7.09 0.08 3.88
C ASP A 33 5.73 0.79 3.83
N VAL A 34 4.64 0.01 3.89
CA VAL A 34 3.30 0.49 3.57
C VAL A 34 2.41 0.44 4.81
N VAL A 35 1.86 1.61 5.15
CA VAL A 35 0.78 1.76 6.13
C VAL A 35 -0.53 1.93 5.37
N ILE A 36 -1.57 1.18 5.76
CA ILE A 36 -2.93 1.36 5.24
C ILE A 36 -3.87 1.88 6.31
N VAL A 37 -4.84 2.69 5.90
CA VAL A 37 -5.96 3.11 6.77
C VAL A 37 -7.29 2.90 6.07
N SER A 38 -8.30 2.49 6.83
CA SER A 38 -9.68 2.32 6.36
C SER A 38 -10.65 2.60 7.50
N ARG A 39 -11.94 2.75 7.18
CA ARG A 39 -12.97 3.11 8.18
C ARG A 39 -13.42 1.93 9.04
N THR A 40 -13.26 0.70 8.56
CA THR A 40 -13.85 -0.50 9.16
C THR A 40 -12.78 -1.57 9.37
N MET A 41 -12.70 -2.14 10.57
CA MET A 41 -11.72 -3.20 10.88
C MET A 41 -12.02 -4.54 10.19
N SER A 42 -13.29 -4.83 9.88
CA SER A 42 -13.73 -6.11 9.31
C SER A 42 -13.55 -6.21 7.79
N ASP A 43 -12.78 -5.30 7.19
CA ASP A 43 -12.57 -5.25 5.75
C ASP A 43 -11.49 -6.24 5.24
#